data_AF-A0A1Q3Z093-F1
#
_entry.id   AF-A0A1Q3Z093-F1
#
_cell.length_a   1.000
_cell.length_b   1.000
_cell.length_c   1.000
_cell.angle_alpha   90.00
_cell.angle_beta   90.00
_cell.angle_gamma   90.00
#
_symmetry.space_group_name_H-M   'P 1'
#
loop_
_entity.id
_entity.type
_entity.pdbx_description
1 polymer ?
#
loop_
_entity_poly.entity_id
_entity_poly.type
_entity_poly.pdbx_seq_one_letter_code
_entity_poly.pdbx_strand_id
1 'polypeptide(L)'
;MRQQCAQARRARAAGDRQALTVAEAAFIAGFHDAVDRLDRTARHDHETMWLLGSLAARLVREAGADNWTDLKLRIGPTALTELVTTLTAQANAHAAAGSARAAYVAHLLASSLVAGRIADATVRQRDQMLNTFIDTAATVFRQSHSAA
;
A
#
# COMPACT_ATOMS: atom_id res chain seq x y z
N MET A 1 -15.04 -37.74 -25.09
CA MET A 1 -15.48 -36.96 -23.90
C MET A 1 -14.36 -36.58 -22.93
N ARG A 2 -13.43 -37.46 -22.52
CA ARG A 2 -12.35 -37.12 -21.55
C ARG A 2 -11.35 -36.05 -22.03
N GLN A 3 -11.07 -35.98 -23.34
CA GLN A 3 -10.15 -34.99 -23.92
C GLN A 3 -10.72 -33.56 -23.92
N GLN A 4 -12.03 -33.39 -24.11
CA GLN A 4 -12.70 -32.08 -24.10
C GLN A 4 -12.70 -31.44 -22.70
N CYS A 5 -12.88 -32.22 -21.63
CA CYS A 5 -12.81 -31.70 -20.26
C CYS A 5 -11.39 -31.22 -19.88
N ALA A 6 -10.34 -31.85 -20.39
CA ALA A 6 -8.96 -31.46 -20.11
C ALA A 6 -8.55 -30.16 -20.83
N GLN A 7 -9.01 -29.96 -22.07
CA GLN A 7 -8.77 -28.75 -22.84
C GLN A 7 -9.47 -27.53 -22.22
N ALA A 8 -10.73 -27.67 -21.78
CA ALA A 8 -11.48 -26.60 -21.14
C ALA A 8 -10.83 -26.11 -19.82
N ARG A 9 -10.31 -27.04 -18.99
CA ARG A 9 -9.59 -26.68 -17.75
C ARG A 9 -8.29 -25.94 -18.01
N ARG A 10 -7.54 -26.32 -19.06
CA ARG A 10 -6.30 -25.63 -19.45
C ARG A 10 -6.56 -24.22 -20.00
N ALA A 11 -7.59 -24.06 -20.84
CA ALA A 11 -7.97 -22.75 -21.36
C ALA A 11 -8.42 -21.80 -20.23
N ARG A 12 -9.20 -22.30 -19.26
CA ARG A 12 -9.60 -21.53 -18.07
C ARG A 12 -8.40 -21.12 -17.22
N ALA A 13 -7.50 -22.05 -16.92
CA ALA A 13 -6.29 -21.74 -16.15
C ALA A 13 -5.35 -20.75 -16.85
N ALA A 14 -5.27 -20.79 -18.19
CA ALA A 14 -4.52 -19.80 -18.96
C ALA A 14 -5.18 -18.41 -18.91
N GLY A 15 -6.51 -18.34 -19.04
CA GLY A 15 -7.27 -17.10 -18.88
C GLY A 15 -7.15 -16.50 -17.48
N ASP A 16 -7.27 -17.32 -16.43
CA ASP A 16 -7.12 -16.89 -15.03
C ASP A 16 -5.70 -16.35 -14.76
N ARG A 17 -4.67 -17.00 -15.32
CA ARG A 17 -3.29 -16.52 -15.24
C ARG A 17 -3.09 -15.19 -15.97
N GLN A 18 -3.66 -15.04 -17.17
CA GLN A 18 -3.54 -13.81 -17.94
C GLN A 18 -4.25 -12.64 -17.23
N ALA A 19 -5.43 -12.88 -16.65
CA ALA A 19 -6.13 -11.88 -15.84
C ALA A 19 -5.32 -11.44 -14.62
N LEU A 20 -4.69 -12.40 -13.92
CA LEU A 20 -3.79 -12.11 -12.79
C LEU A 20 -2.62 -11.21 -13.22
N THR A 21 -2.01 -11.49 -14.38
CA THR A 21 -0.90 -10.67 -14.90
C THR A 21 -1.32 -9.25 -15.28
N VAL A 22 -2.54 -9.06 -15.81
CA VAL A 22 -3.07 -7.73 -16.13
C VAL A 22 -3.37 -6.95 -14.85
N ALA A 23 -3.97 -7.60 -13.86
CA ALA A 23 -4.25 -6.97 -12.56
C ALA A 23 -2.97 -6.57 -11.83
N GLU A 24 -1.95 -7.43 -11.83
CA GLU A 24 -0.64 -7.13 -11.27
C GLU A 24 0.02 -5.96 -11.99
N ALA A 25 0.04 -5.96 -13.33
CA ALA A 25 0.60 -4.84 -14.10
C ALA A 25 -0.12 -3.51 -13.83
N ALA A 26 -1.45 -3.52 -13.72
CA ALA A 26 -2.23 -2.33 -13.39
C ALA A 26 -1.93 -1.82 -11.96
N PHE A 27 -1.78 -2.74 -11.00
CA PHE A 27 -1.34 -2.39 -9.66
C PHE A 27 0.05 -1.75 -9.68
N ILE A 28 1.02 -2.36 -10.38
CA ILE A 28 2.40 -1.86 -10.45
C ILE A 28 2.43 -0.44 -11.03
N ALA A 29 1.70 -0.19 -12.12
CA ALA A 29 1.59 1.13 -12.71
C ALA A 29 1.00 2.15 -11.72
N GLY A 30 -0.14 1.82 -11.09
CA GLY A 30 -0.77 2.69 -10.10
C GLY A 30 0.11 2.96 -8.87
N PHE A 31 0.85 1.94 -8.41
CA PHE A 31 1.81 2.07 -7.32
C PHE A 31 2.95 3.03 -7.67
N HIS A 32 3.53 2.89 -8.86
CA HIS A 32 4.59 3.79 -9.32
C HIS A 32 4.11 5.23 -9.42
N ASP A 33 2.92 5.46 -9.97
CA ASP A 33 2.32 6.80 -10.06
C ASP A 33 2.05 7.41 -8.68
N ALA A 34 1.57 6.60 -7.74
CA ALA A 34 1.33 7.05 -6.36
C ALA A 34 2.64 7.46 -5.67
N VAL A 35 3.73 6.71 -5.86
CA VAL A 35 5.07 7.03 -5.32
C VAL A 35 5.66 8.26 -6.01
N ASP A 36 5.55 8.37 -7.33
CA ASP A 36 6.04 9.54 -8.08
C ASP A 36 5.31 10.82 -7.66
N ARG A 37 3.99 10.73 -7.41
CA ARG A 37 3.21 11.84 -6.87
C ARG A 37 3.69 12.26 -5.48
N LEU A 38 4.01 11.30 -4.60
CA LEU A 38 4.58 11.61 -3.29
C LEU A 38 5.89 12.38 -3.48
N ASP A 39 6.79 11.84 -4.29
CA ASP A 39 8.12 12.38 -4.48
C ASP A 39 8.13 13.78 -5.10
N ARG A 40 7.27 14.05 -6.08
CA ARG A 40 7.26 15.34 -6.79
C ARG A 40 6.51 16.43 -6.05
N THR A 41 5.39 16.11 -5.40
CA THR A 41 4.46 17.13 -4.90
C THR A 41 4.02 16.88 -3.47
N ALA A 42 3.55 15.67 -3.16
CA ALA A 42 2.88 15.42 -1.88
C ALA A 42 3.83 15.47 -0.68
N ARG A 43 5.14 15.21 -0.85
CA ARG A 43 6.15 15.36 0.22
C ARG A 43 6.34 16.80 0.70
N HIS A 44 5.92 17.78 -0.10
CA HIS A 44 5.98 19.20 0.22
C HIS A 44 4.63 19.75 0.72
N ASP A 45 3.55 18.96 0.63
CA ASP A 45 2.23 19.32 1.17
C ASP A 45 2.17 18.93 2.65
N HIS A 46 2.21 19.92 3.53
CA HIS A 46 2.27 19.70 4.98
C HIS A 46 1.10 18.87 5.50
N GLU A 47 -0.11 19.08 4.97
CA GLU A 47 -1.29 18.33 5.38
C GLU A 47 -1.17 16.85 5.00
N THR A 48 -0.74 16.54 3.78
CA THR A 48 -0.52 15.16 3.32
C THR A 48 0.55 14.48 4.16
N MET A 49 1.68 15.14 4.44
CA MET A 49 2.74 14.57 5.27
C MET A 49 2.32 14.38 6.72
N TRP A 50 1.50 15.29 7.27
CA TRP A 50 0.92 15.15 8.59
C TRP A 50 -0.07 13.97 8.66
N LEU A 51 -0.95 13.82 7.68
CA LEU A 51 -1.87 12.69 7.56
C LEU A 51 -1.10 11.36 7.41
N LEU A 52 -0.07 11.34 6.58
CA LEU A 52 0.79 10.18 6.38
C LEU A 52 1.47 9.77 7.68
N GLY A 53 2.12 10.73 8.35
CA GLY A 53 2.82 10.50 9.60
C GLY A 53 1.90 10.05 10.72
N SER A 54 0.73 10.68 10.88
CA SER A 54 -0.24 10.34 11.92
C SER A 54 -0.81 8.94 11.76
N LEU A 55 -1.25 8.58 10.54
CA LEU A 55 -1.82 7.27 10.27
C LEU A 55 -0.75 6.17 10.38
N ALA A 56 0.43 6.38 9.82
CA ALA A 56 1.53 5.41 9.91
C ALA A 56 1.99 5.20 11.36
N ALA A 57 2.18 6.29 12.13
CA ALA A 57 2.57 6.19 13.54
C ALA A 57 1.52 5.45 14.38
N ARG A 58 0.23 5.66 14.11
CA ARG A 58 -0.84 4.92 14.76
C ARG A 58 -0.77 3.42 14.46
N LEU A 59 -0.65 3.06 13.19
CA LEU A 59 -0.60 1.65 12.76
C LEU A 59 0.63 0.92 13.32
N VAL A 60 1.80 1.56 13.28
CA VAL A 60 3.04 1.03 13.85
C VAL A 60 2.89 0.77 15.35
N ARG A 61 2.31 1.73 16.08
CA ARG A 61 2.05 1.60 17.52
C ARG A 61 1.06 0.49 17.83
N GLU A 62 -0.05 0.41 17.10
CA GLU A 62 -1.09 -0.64 17.29
C GLU A 62 -0.54 -2.04 17.00
N ALA A 63 0.36 -2.17 16.03
CA ALA A 63 1.03 -3.42 15.71
C ALA A 63 2.17 -3.78 16.69
N GLY A 64 2.54 -2.89 17.61
CA GLY A 64 3.72 -3.06 18.47
C GLY A 64 5.02 -3.18 17.67
N ALA A 65 5.10 -2.49 16.53
CA ALA A 65 6.25 -2.44 15.65
C ALA A 65 7.11 -1.20 15.94
N ASP A 66 8.40 -1.27 15.60
CA ASP A 66 9.30 -0.12 15.80
C ASP A 66 9.10 0.97 14.75
N ASN A 67 8.82 0.56 13.51
CA ASN A 67 8.63 1.43 12.35
C ASN A 67 7.76 0.71 11.28
N TRP A 68 7.46 1.40 10.18
CA TRP A 68 6.64 0.87 9.10
C TRP A 68 7.27 -0.35 8.43
N THR A 69 8.59 -0.30 8.24
CA THR A 69 9.34 -1.43 7.68
C THR A 69 9.22 -2.68 8.55
N ASP A 70 9.39 -2.53 9.88
CA ASP A 70 9.22 -3.61 10.86
C ASP A 70 7.78 -4.16 10.86
N LEU A 71 6.77 -3.28 10.80
CA LEU A 71 5.37 -3.67 10.67
C LEU A 71 5.16 -4.61 9.48
N LYS A 72 5.69 -4.25 8.30
CA LYS A 72 5.52 -5.06 7.08
C LYS A 72 6.21 -6.42 7.14
N LEU A 73 7.34 -6.51 7.84
CA LEU A 73 8.08 -7.75 8.05
C LEU A 73 7.35 -8.69 9.03
N ARG A 74 6.69 -8.12 10.05
CA ARG A 74 6.03 -8.89 11.12
C ARG A 74 4.58 -9.26 10.80
N ILE A 75 3.91 -8.50 9.96
CA ILE A 75 2.49 -8.71 9.68
C ILE A 75 2.24 -10.05 8.94
N GLY A 76 1.44 -10.91 9.56
CA GLY A 76 1.03 -12.18 8.98
C GLY A 76 0.07 -12.00 7.78
N PRO A 77 -0.10 -13.03 6.92
CA PRO A 77 -0.94 -12.92 5.71
C PRO A 77 -2.39 -12.52 5.96
N THR A 78 -3.02 -13.03 7.03
CA THR A 78 -4.41 -12.70 7.39
C THR A 78 -4.52 -11.23 7.80
N ALA A 79 -3.70 -10.80 8.76
CA ALA A 79 -3.68 -9.42 9.24
C ALA A 79 -3.32 -8.43 8.13
N LEU A 80 -2.43 -8.81 7.20
CA LEU A 80 -2.12 -8.03 6.01
C LEU A 80 -3.37 -7.79 5.15
N THR A 81 -4.11 -8.87 4.87
CA THR A 81 -5.31 -8.82 4.02
C THR A 81 -6.39 -7.94 4.65
N GLU A 82 -6.59 -8.08 5.97
CA GLU A 82 -7.51 -7.24 6.73
C GLU A 82 -7.08 -5.77 6.70
N LEU A 83 -5.81 -5.48 6.99
CA LEU A 83 -5.30 -4.11 7.00
C LEU A 83 -5.39 -3.44 5.62
N VAL A 84 -5.04 -4.15 4.54
CA VAL A 84 -5.20 -3.66 3.16
C VAL A 84 -6.67 -3.37 2.86
N THR A 85 -7.58 -4.25 3.27
CA THR A 85 -9.03 -4.08 3.08
C THR A 85 -9.54 -2.84 3.82
N THR A 86 -9.15 -2.68 5.09
CA THR A 86 -9.53 -1.54 5.91
C THR A 86 -9.01 -0.23 5.33
N LEU A 87 -7.73 -0.16 4.94
CA LEU A 87 -7.14 1.04 4.36
C LEU A 87 -7.78 1.39 3.01
N THR A 88 -8.11 0.38 2.19
CA THR A 88 -8.83 0.59 0.93
C THR A 88 -10.24 1.13 1.16
N ALA A 89 -10.96 0.59 2.15
CA ALA A 89 -12.28 1.10 2.53
C ALA A 89 -12.21 2.55 3.04
N GLN A 90 -11.21 2.88 3.86
CA GLN A 90 -10.97 4.25 4.32
C GLN A 90 -10.63 5.19 3.16
N ALA A 91 -9.78 4.76 2.22
CA ALA A 91 -9.45 5.54 1.03
C ALA A 91 -10.71 5.89 0.22
N ASN A 92 -11.58 4.90 -0.02
CA ASN A 92 -12.83 5.09 -0.74
C ASN A 92 -13.80 6.01 0.01
N ALA A 93 -13.93 5.85 1.33
CA ALA A 93 -14.77 6.70 2.15
C ALA A 93 -14.30 8.17 2.12
N HIS A 94 -12.99 8.41 2.25
CA HIS A 94 -12.42 9.75 2.14
C HIS A 94 -12.61 10.34 0.74
N ALA A 95 -12.46 9.55 -0.33
CA ALA A 95 -12.70 10.01 -1.69
C ALA A 95 -14.17 10.41 -1.90
N ALA A 96 -15.12 9.60 -1.44
CA ALA A 96 -16.55 9.90 -1.49
C ALA A 96 -16.92 11.16 -0.68
N ALA A 97 -16.21 11.41 0.42
CA ALA A 97 -16.37 12.61 1.25
C ALA A 97 -15.60 13.83 0.72
N GLY A 98 -14.98 13.77 -0.47
CA GLY A 98 -14.20 14.88 -1.05
C GLY A 98 -12.84 15.15 -0.38
N SER A 99 -12.42 14.29 0.55
CA SER A 99 -11.15 14.40 1.27
C SER A 99 -9.99 13.75 0.50
N ALA A 100 -9.60 14.37 -0.62
CA ALA A 100 -8.65 13.78 -1.57
C ALA A 100 -7.27 13.44 -0.96
N ARG A 101 -6.76 14.25 -0.03
CA ARG A 101 -5.47 13.98 0.65
C ARG A 101 -5.53 12.76 1.54
N ALA A 102 -6.56 12.65 2.38
CA ALA A 102 -6.76 11.49 3.25
C ALA A 102 -7.00 10.21 2.44
N ALA A 103 -7.75 10.31 1.34
CA ALA A 103 -7.95 9.21 0.40
C ALA A 103 -6.62 8.73 -0.20
N TYR A 104 -5.78 9.67 -0.65
CA TYR A 104 -4.46 9.38 -1.20
C TYR A 104 -3.54 8.70 -0.18
N VAL A 105 -3.47 9.21 1.06
CA VAL A 105 -2.63 8.64 2.12
C VAL A 105 -3.05 7.20 2.47
N ALA A 106 -4.35 6.96 2.67
CA ALA A 106 -4.85 5.62 2.99
C ALA A 106 -4.57 4.64 1.84
N HIS A 107 -4.77 5.07 0.60
CA HIS A 107 -4.44 4.26 -0.58
C HIS A 107 -2.94 3.97 -0.69
N LEU A 108 -2.09 4.96 -0.44
CA LEU A 108 -0.63 4.82 -0.52
C LEU A 108 -0.10 3.80 0.51
N LEU A 109 -0.61 3.83 1.75
CA LEU A 109 -0.25 2.85 2.78
C LEU A 109 -0.74 1.44 2.41
N ALA A 110 -1.98 1.31 1.90
CA ALA A 110 -2.49 0.03 1.43
C ALA A 110 -1.61 -0.55 0.31
N SER A 111 -1.23 0.29 -0.66
CA SER A 111 -0.38 -0.11 -1.78
C SER A 111 1.03 -0.48 -1.33
N SER A 112 1.62 0.21 -0.35
CA SER A 112 2.93 -0.17 0.22
C SER A 112 2.92 -1.56 0.89
N LEU A 113 1.81 -1.93 1.53
CA LEU A 113 1.65 -3.27 2.12
C LEU A 113 1.63 -4.37 1.07
N VAL A 114 0.93 -4.13 -0.04
CA VAL A 114 0.86 -5.07 -1.17
C VAL A 114 2.18 -5.11 -1.94
N ALA A 115 2.81 -3.96 -2.18
CA ALA A 115 4.08 -3.86 -2.90
C ALA A 115 5.19 -4.69 -2.25
N GLY A 116 5.22 -4.76 -0.90
CA GLY A 116 6.15 -5.60 -0.15
C GLY A 116 6.01 -7.12 -0.42
N ARG A 117 4.96 -7.57 -1.11
CA ARG A 117 4.72 -8.98 -1.45
C ARG A 117 4.94 -9.30 -2.93
N ILE A 118 5.21 -8.31 -3.77
CA ILE A 118 5.42 -8.51 -5.20
C ILE A 118 6.90 -8.83 -5.46
N ALA A 119 7.15 -9.90 -6.19
CA ALA A 119 8.49 -10.37 -6.53
C ALA A 119 9.15 -9.57 -7.67
N ASP A 120 8.82 -8.29 -7.84
CA ASP A 120 9.39 -7.41 -8.87
C ASP A 120 10.49 -6.49 -8.30
N ALA A 121 11.62 -6.38 -9.00
CA ALA A 121 12.77 -5.62 -8.52
C ALA A 121 12.51 -4.10 -8.48
N THR A 122 11.78 -3.58 -9.47
CA THR A 122 11.43 -2.15 -9.57
C THR A 122 10.44 -1.77 -8.47
N VAL A 123 9.45 -2.62 -8.24
CA VAL A 123 8.48 -2.45 -7.14
C VAL A 123 9.20 -2.45 -5.80
N ARG A 124 10.11 -3.40 -5.55
CA ARG A 124 10.88 -3.44 -4.30
C ARG A 124 11.70 -2.18 -4.08
N GLN A 125 12.39 -1.68 -5.11
CA GLN A 125 13.18 -0.45 -4.99
C GLN A 125 12.29 0.75 -4.63
N ARG A 126 11.14 0.90 -5.32
CA ARG A 126 10.20 1.99 -5.04
C ARG A 126 9.53 1.86 -3.68
N ASP A 127 9.23 0.64 -3.25
CA ASP A 127 8.68 0.39 -1.92
C ASP A 127 9.69 0.72 -0.81
N GLN A 128 10.99 0.45 -1.01
CA GLN A 128 12.03 0.89 -0.06
C GLN A 128 12.11 2.42 0.07
N MET A 129 12.02 3.14 -1.04
CA MET A 129 11.94 4.60 -1.02
C MET A 129 10.69 5.07 -0.27
N LEU A 130 9.53 4.48 -0.56
CA LEU A 130 8.28 4.81 0.11
C LEU A 130 8.33 4.52 1.62
N ASN A 131 8.93 3.39 2.04
CA ASN A 131 9.11 3.06 3.45
C ASN A 131 9.90 4.14 4.18
N THR A 132 10.98 4.64 3.55
CA THR A 132 11.79 5.72 4.11
C THR A 132 10.97 6.99 4.32
N PHE A 133 10.12 7.36 3.35
CA PHE A 133 9.23 8.51 3.49
C PHE A 133 8.21 8.32 4.62
N ILE A 134 7.59 7.14 4.70
CA ILE A 134 6.59 6.82 5.72
C ILE A 134 7.24 6.86 7.11
N ASP A 135 8.40 6.24 7.28
CA ASP A 135 9.13 6.18 8.55
C ASP A 135 9.58 7.57 9.01
N THR A 136 10.03 8.41 8.07
CA THR A 136 10.37 9.82 8.35
C THR A 136 9.13 10.60 8.79
N ALA A 137 8.03 10.51 8.04
CA ALA A 137 6.79 11.20 8.37
C ALA A 137 6.24 10.78 9.74
N ALA A 138 6.24 9.48 10.03
CA ALA A 138 5.80 8.94 11.31
C ALA A 138 6.70 9.42 12.46
N THR A 139 8.00 9.49 12.24
CA THR A 139 8.96 9.98 13.25
C THR A 139 8.75 11.46 13.56
N VAL A 140 8.63 12.30 12.53
CA VAL A 140 8.34 13.74 12.68
C VAL A 140 6.99 13.96 13.40
N PHE A 141 5.97 13.19 13.04
CA PHE A 141 4.67 13.25 13.71
C PHE A 141 4.78 12.88 15.19
N ARG A 142 5.46 11.78 15.53
CA ARG A 142 5.66 11.39 16.94
C ARG A 142 6.40 12.46 17.73
N GLN A 143 7.50 13.01 17.19
CA GLN A 143 8.30 14.04 17.88
C GLN A 143 7.51 15.33 18.14
N SER A 144 6.69 15.75 17.17
CA SER A 144 5.85 16.95 17.32
C SER A 144 4.69 16.77 18.31
N HIS A 145 4.25 15.52 18.55
CA HIS A 145 3.09 15.23 19.41
C HIS A 145 3.46 14.55 20.74
N SER A 146 4.72 14.14 20.95
CA SER A 146 5.23 13.69 22.24
C SER A 146 5.74 14.83 23.13
N ALA A 147 5.80 16.07 22.59
CA ALA A 147 6.20 17.28 23.30
C ALA A 147 5.01 18.04 23.92
N ALA A 148 3.82 17.42 23.96
CA ALA A 148 2.61 17.91 24.61
C ALA A 148 2.21 16.99 25.76
#